data_AF-A0AAN8F5L2-F1
#
_entry.id   AF-A0AAN8F5L2-F1
#
_cell.length_a   1.000
_cell.length_b   1.000
_cell.length_c   1.000
_cell.angle_alpha   90.00
_cell.angle_beta   90.00
_cell.angle_gamma   90.00
#
_symmetry.space_group_name_H-M   'P 1'
#
loop_
_entity.id
_entity.type
_entity.pdbx_description
1 polymer ?
#
loop_
_entity_poly.entity_id
_entity_poly.type
_entity_poly.pdbx_seq_one_letter_code
_entity_poly.pdbx_strand_id
1 'polypeptide(L)'
;MEDAEGLARMTPRFYGLTSVPIDKKDVDFLILEDVTSTYTRPAILDVKMGRITYDPVASATKREKEARKYPPQTVLGFRILGYRMHCQDGNIVVKDKEWGKGYDEYTILDGLLEFFSGRGIDPALISEALSKLDRVRQWFAKQTSFHFYASSLLFVYENDRSKPANVQLVMIDFSHVFPSNNQLDTNYIVGLNMLYSKMEMILEKFTSLSASRTSPF
;
A
#
# COMPACT_ATOMS: atom_id res chain seq x y z
N MET A 1 9.42 9.06 -20.98
CA MET A 1 10.35 7.93 -20.77
C MET A 1 10.77 7.87 -19.31
N GLU A 2 11.24 8.98 -18.74
CA GLU A 2 11.59 9.10 -17.31
C GLU A 2 10.46 8.69 -16.34
N ASP A 3 9.21 9.13 -16.56
CA ASP A 3 8.08 8.74 -15.69
C ASP A 3 7.86 7.22 -15.66
N ALA A 4 7.92 6.56 -16.82
CA ALA A 4 7.74 5.11 -16.92
C ALA A 4 8.90 4.33 -16.28
N GLU A 5 10.14 4.80 -16.44
CA GLU A 5 11.31 4.21 -15.77
C GLU A 5 11.24 4.40 -14.25
N GLY A 6 10.77 5.55 -13.78
CA GLY A 6 10.52 5.81 -12.37
C GLY A 6 9.47 4.86 -11.81
N LEU A 7 8.34 4.71 -12.52
CA LEU A 7 7.28 3.77 -12.16
C LEU A 7 7.81 2.34 -12.08
N ALA A 8 8.55 1.86 -13.09
CA ALA A 8 9.09 0.50 -13.14
C ALA A 8 9.99 0.15 -11.94
N ARG A 9 10.62 1.13 -11.29
CA ARG A 9 11.44 0.92 -10.06
C ARG A 9 10.60 0.78 -8.79
N MET A 10 9.30 1.02 -8.86
CA MET A 10 8.36 1.02 -7.73
C MET A 10 7.25 -0.02 -7.88
N THR A 11 7.34 -0.90 -8.88
CA THR A 11 6.37 -1.98 -9.14
C THR A 11 7.06 -3.34 -9.10
N PRO A 12 6.33 -4.45 -8.92
CA PRO A 12 6.89 -5.78 -9.15
C PRO A 12 7.50 -5.89 -10.55
N ARG A 13 8.61 -6.62 -10.69
CA ARG A 13 9.20 -6.84 -12.02
C ARG A 13 8.20 -7.54 -12.94
N PHE A 14 8.02 -7.00 -14.13
CA PHE A 14 7.23 -7.61 -15.20
C PHE A 14 8.12 -8.50 -16.07
N TYR A 15 7.74 -9.78 -16.20
CA TYR A 15 8.47 -10.78 -16.98
C TYR A 15 7.84 -11.06 -18.35
N GLY A 16 6.67 -10.49 -18.65
CA GLY A 16 5.98 -10.67 -19.92
C GLY A 16 4.54 -11.14 -19.77
N LEU A 17 3.90 -11.33 -20.91
CA LEU A 17 2.55 -11.89 -21.02
C LEU A 17 2.64 -13.39 -21.27
N THR A 18 1.63 -14.12 -20.80
CA THR A 18 1.43 -15.53 -21.14
C THR A 18 -0.06 -15.81 -21.31
N SER A 19 -0.40 -16.81 -22.12
CA SER A 19 -1.78 -17.26 -22.30
C SER A 19 -1.92 -18.67 -21.72
N VAL A 20 -2.90 -18.88 -20.85
CA VAL A 20 -3.16 -20.16 -20.20
C VAL A 20 -4.57 -20.63 -20.55
N PRO A 21 -4.77 -21.90 -20.97
CA PRO A 21 -6.09 -22.43 -21.26
C PRO A 21 -6.87 -22.67 -19.94
N ILE A 22 -7.99 -21.97 -19.76
CA ILE A 22 -8.93 -22.13 -18.65
C ILE A 22 -10.33 -22.34 -19.23
N ASP A 23 -11.03 -23.40 -18.82
CA ASP A 23 -12.37 -23.73 -19.31
C ASP A 23 -12.52 -23.70 -20.85
N LYS A 24 -11.52 -24.25 -21.54
CA LYS A 24 -11.41 -24.31 -23.03
C LYS A 24 -11.30 -22.94 -23.71
N LYS A 25 -10.88 -21.90 -22.99
CA LYS A 25 -10.55 -20.59 -23.56
C LYS A 25 -9.14 -20.19 -23.14
N ASP A 26 -8.38 -19.60 -24.05
CA ASP A 26 -7.11 -18.98 -23.70
C ASP A 26 -7.39 -17.68 -22.94
N VAL A 27 -6.75 -17.55 -21.78
CA VAL A 27 -6.85 -16.36 -20.92
C VAL A 27 -5.44 -15.78 -20.76
N ASP A 28 -5.31 -14.48 -21.02
CA ASP A 28 -4.03 -13.79 -20.90
C ASP A 28 -3.73 -13.40 -19.45
N PHE A 29 -2.48 -13.60 -19.05
CA PHE A 29 -1.95 -13.31 -17.72
C PHE A 29 -0.69 -12.46 -17.80
N LEU A 30 -0.48 -11.66 -16.76
CA LEU A 30 0.79 -10.98 -16.49
C LEU A 30 1.68 -11.91 -15.67
N ILE A 31 2.93 -12.10 -16.09
CA ILE A 31 3.94 -12.74 -15.26
C ILE A 31 4.64 -11.65 -14.45
N LEU A 32 4.44 -11.66 -13.14
CA LEU A 32 4.97 -10.67 -12.20
C LEU A 32 5.87 -11.32 -11.15
N GLU A 33 6.79 -10.53 -10.62
CA GLU A 33 7.59 -10.89 -9.44
C GLU A 33 6.70 -11.16 -8.22
N ASP A 34 6.95 -12.30 -7.57
CA ASP A 34 6.47 -12.53 -6.22
C ASP A 34 7.37 -11.77 -5.24
N VAL A 35 6.92 -10.58 -4.85
CA VAL A 35 7.58 -9.70 -3.88
C VAL A 35 7.68 -10.32 -2.49
N THR A 36 7.02 -11.45 -2.21
CA THR A 36 7.05 -12.15 -0.92
C THR A 36 7.97 -13.38 -0.91
N SER A 37 8.54 -13.76 -2.05
CA SER A 37 9.27 -15.02 -2.26
C SER A 37 10.49 -15.23 -1.35
N THR A 38 11.11 -14.16 -0.85
CA THR A 38 12.30 -14.23 0.01
C THR A 38 12.00 -14.16 1.51
N TYR A 39 10.73 -13.96 1.88
CA TYR A 39 10.30 -13.78 3.26
C TYR A 39 9.97 -15.12 3.91
N THR A 40 10.36 -15.28 5.17
CA THR A 40 10.03 -16.45 5.98
C THR A 40 8.69 -16.30 6.67
N ARG A 41 8.41 -15.12 7.23
CA ARG A 41 7.11 -14.79 7.83
C ARG A 41 6.62 -13.46 7.26
N PRO A 42 6.14 -13.41 6.01
CA PRO A 42 5.71 -12.17 5.40
C PRO A 42 4.50 -11.57 6.16
N ALA A 43 4.58 -10.27 6.42
CA ALA A 43 3.45 -9.42 6.79
C ALA A 43 3.13 -8.52 5.60
N ILE A 44 1.92 -8.63 5.06
CA ILE A 44 1.50 -8.03 3.80
C ILE A 44 0.28 -7.16 4.06
N LEU A 45 0.33 -5.86 3.74
CA LEU A 45 -0.78 -4.91 3.88
C LEU A 45 -1.06 -4.26 2.52
N ASP A 46 -2.31 -4.28 2.09
CA ASP A 46 -2.79 -3.62 0.89
C ASP A 46 -3.52 -2.32 1.24
N VAL A 47 -3.02 -1.21 0.71
CA VAL A 47 -3.60 0.12 0.88
C VAL A 47 -4.04 0.67 -0.47
N LYS A 48 -5.35 0.76 -0.68
CA LYS A 48 -5.93 1.34 -1.90
C LYS A 48 -5.85 2.85 -1.86
N MET A 49 -5.29 3.43 -2.92
CA MET A 49 -4.98 4.84 -3.01
C MET A 49 -5.99 5.63 -3.86
N GLY A 50 -5.99 6.95 -3.67
CA GLY A 50 -6.84 7.91 -4.38
C GLY A 50 -8.05 8.34 -3.57
N ARG A 51 -8.37 9.64 -3.54
CA ARG A 51 -9.60 10.19 -2.96
C ARG A 51 -10.86 9.63 -3.62
N ILE A 52 -10.78 9.36 -4.92
CA ILE A 52 -11.78 8.64 -5.69
C ILE A 52 -11.16 7.36 -6.27
N THR A 53 -11.98 6.32 -6.37
CA THR A 53 -11.58 4.98 -6.86
C THR A 53 -12.36 4.55 -8.09
N TYR A 54 -13.07 5.49 -8.71
CA TYR A 54 -13.67 5.32 -10.03
C TYR A 54 -12.84 6.11 -11.05
N ASP A 55 -12.69 5.56 -12.25
CA ASP A 55 -11.95 6.18 -13.34
C ASP A 55 -12.78 7.24 -14.10
N PRO A 56 -12.17 8.05 -14.99
CA PRO A 56 -12.87 9.12 -15.72
C PRO A 56 -13.98 8.63 -16.66
N VAL A 57 -13.97 7.35 -17.07
CA VAL A 57 -14.95 6.77 -17.99
C VAL A 57 -16.03 5.95 -17.26
N ALA A 58 -15.99 5.90 -15.93
CA ALA A 58 -16.95 5.17 -15.12
C ALA A 58 -18.36 5.76 -15.23
N SER A 59 -19.35 4.88 -15.42
CA SER A 59 -20.77 5.27 -15.43
C SER A 59 -21.21 5.88 -14.10
N ALA A 60 -22.26 6.72 -14.11
CA ALA A 60 -22.81 7.33 -12.89
C ALA A 60 -23.09 6.29 -11.80
N THR A 61 -23.72 5.17 -12.16
CA THR A 61 -23.98 4.05 -11.25
C THR A 61 -22.70 3.46 -10.65
N LYS A 62 -21.63 3.31 -11.44
CA LYS A 62 -20.34 2.80 -10.94
C LYS A 62 -19.68 3.82 -10.01
N ARG A 63 -19.72 5.11 -10.35
CA ARG A 63 -19.20 6.20 -9.51
C ARG A 63 -19.89 6.24 -8.15
N GLU A 64 -21.23 6.19 -8.12
CA GLU A 64 -22.00 6.13 -6.88
C GLU A 64 -21.72 4.87 -6.05
N LYS A 65 -21.55 3.72 -6.72
CA LYS A 65 -21.21 2.46 -6.06
C LYS A 65 -19.83 2.56 -5.39
N GLU A 66 -18.81 3.02 -6.10
CA GLU A 66 -17.46 3.18 -5.54
C GLU A 66 -17.43 4.22 -4.41
N ALA A 67 -18.11 5.36 -4.57
CA ALA A 67 -18.18 6.40 -3.54
C ALA A 67 -18.85 5.91 -2.24
N ARG A 68 -19.88 5.06 -2.33
CA ARG A 68 -20.57 4.48 -1.16
C ARG A 68 -19.78 3.38 -0.45
N LYS A 69 -18.80 2.73 -1.11
CA LYS A 69 -18.08 1.60 -0.50
C LYS A 69 -17.28 1.98 0.74
N TYR A 70 -16.74 3.20 0.77
CA TYR A 70 -15.94 3.71 1.87
C TYR A 70 -15.92 5.25 1.83
N PRO A 71 -16.92 5.93 2.43
CA PRO A 71 -17.00 7.38 2.43
C PRO A 71 -15.73 8.11 2.93
N PRO A 72 -14.99 7.62 3.95
CA PRO A 72 -13.77 8.27 4.41
C PRO A 72 -12.66 8.38 3.36
N GLN A 73 -12.71 7.60 2.26
CA GLN A 73 -11.74 7.68 1.15
C GLN A 73 -11.57 9.11 0.65
N THR A 74 -12.65 9.89 0.58
CA THR A 74 -12.64 11.25 0.02
C THR A 74 -11.79 12.21 0.85
N VAL A 75 -11.70 11.97 2.15
CA VAL A 75 -10.93 12.76 3.13
C VAL A 75 -9.53 12.19 3.28
N LEU A 76 -9.43 10.88 3.51
CA LEU A 76 -8.15 10.19 3.72
C LEU A 76 -7.28 10.13 2.47
N GLY A 77 -7.89 10.01 1.29
CA GLY A 77 -7.19 9.71 0.05
C GLY A 77 -6.67 8.26 -0.06
N PHE A 78 -6.98 7.41 0.92
CA PHE A 78 -6.67 5.99 0.90
C PHE A 78 -7.60 5.19 1.83
N ARG A 79 -7.56 3.85 1.72
CA ARG A 79 -8.13 2.91 2.69
C ARG A 79 -7.32 1.62 2.78
N ILE A 80 -7.44 0.93 3.90
CA ILE A 80 -6.87 -0.41 4.08
C ILE A 80 -7.81 -1.44 3.43
N LEU A 81 -7.31 -2.28 2.53
CA LEU A 81 -8.07 -3.40 1.96
C LEU A 81 -7.95 -4.68 2.79
N GLY A 82 -6.96 -4.74 3.68
CA GLY A 82 -6.71 -5.88 4.52
C GLY A 82 -5.22 -6.17 4.64
N TYR A 83 -4.89 -7.11 5.51
CA TYR A 83 -3.54 -7.61 5.65
C TYR A 83 -3.52 -9.11 5.87
N ARG A 84 -2.39 -9.73 5.54
CA ARG A 84 -2.07 -11.11 5.89
C ARG A 84 -0.71 -11.16 6.56
N MET A 85 -0.66 -11.68 7.77
CA MET A 85 0.54 -11.68 8.60
C MET A 85 0.84 -13.07 9.12
N HIS A 86 2.06 -13.55 8.88
CA HIS A 86 2.60 -14.74 9.52
C HIS A 86 3.19 -14.34 10.87
N CYS A 87 2.60 -14.80 11.97
CA CYS A 87 2.97 -14.44 13.33
C CYS A 87 4.13 -15.30 13.86
N GLN A 88 4.73 -14.92 14.98
CA GLN A 88 5.89 -15.64 15.56
C GLN A 88 5.56 -17.06 16.00
N ASP A 89 4.34 -17.26 16.49
CA ASP A 89 3.80 -18.53 16.98
C ASP A 89 3.43 -19.51 15.86
N GLY A 90 3.58 -19.12 14.59
CA GLY A 90 3.20 -19.93 13.43
C GLY A 90 1.77 -19.71 12.95
N ASN A 91 0.96 -18.92 13.66
CA ASN A 91 -0.38 -18.58 13.22
C ASN A 91 -0.33 -17.58 12.05
N ILE A 92 -1.38 -17.59 11.23
CA ILE A 92 -1.59 -16.62 10.17
C ILE A 92 -2.82 -15.79 10.53
N VAL A 93 -2.61 -14.49 10.72
CA VAL A 93 -3.71 -13.53 10.91
C VAL A 93 -4.06 -12.94 9.56
N VAL A 94 -5.35 -12.97 9.23
CA VAL A 94 -5.91 -12.34 8.02
C VAL A 94 -6.98 -11.36 8.44
N LYS A 95 -6.84 -10.13 7.97
CA LYS A 95 -7.89 -9.11 8.02
C LYS A 95 -8.30 -8.78 6.61
N ASP A 96 -9.61 -8.70 6.40
CA ASP A 96 -10.18 -8.45 5.09
C ASP A 96 -10.58 -6.97 4.90
N LYS A 97 -11.23 -6.71 3.78
CA LYS A 97 -11.72 -5.39 3.40
C LYS A 97 -12.83 -4.88 4.31
N GLU A 98 -13.60 -5.76 4.95
CA GLU A 98 -14.68 -5.32 5.85
C GLU A 98 -14.08 -4.84 7.18
N TRP A 99 -13.03 -5.51 7.67
CA TRP A 99 -12.21 -4.98 8.76
C TRP A 99 -11.59 -3.63 8.40
N GLY A 100 -10.98 -3.50 7.22
CA GLY A 100 -10.35 -2.25 6.79
C GLY A 100 -11.33 -1.09 6.62
N LYS A 101 -12.58 -1.36 6.27
CA LYS A 101 -13.66 -0.36 6.21
C LYS A 101 -14.17 0.09 7.58
N GLY A 102 -13.78 -0.60 8.65
CA GLY A 102 -14.17 -0.24 10.02
C GLY A 102 -13.47 1.01 10.55
N TYR A 103 -12.48 1.54 9.82
CA TYR A 103 -11.73 2.74 10.19
C TYR A 103 -12.24 3.99 9.46
N ASP A 104 -11.96 5.16 10.01
CA ASP A 104 -12.27 6.48 9.46
C ASP A 104 -11.07 7.43 9.59
N GLU A 105 -11.23 8.71 9.26
CA GLU A 105 -10.14 9.70 9.33
C GLU A 105 -9.52 9.89 10.74
N TYR A 106 -10.26 9.52 11.79
CA TYR A 106 -9.82 9.61 13.18
C TYR A 106 -9.14 8.33 13.67
N THR A 107 -9.60 7.17 13.19
CA THR A 107 -9.22 5.85 13.70
C THR A 107 -8.29 5.07 12.76
N ILE A 108 -8.03 5.54 11.53
CA ILE A 108 -7.16 4.84 10.56
C ILE A 108 -5.75 4.55 11.11
N LEU A 109 -5.27 5.40 12.02
CA LEU A 109 -3.97 5.21 12.66
C LEU A 109 -3.93 3.91 13.47
N ASP A 110 -5.05 3.49 14.06
CA ASP A 110 -5.14 2.26 14.85
C ASP A 110 -5.01 1.02 13.97
N GLY A 111 -5.64 1.02 12.78
CA GLY A 111 -5.51 -0.08 11.82
C GLY A 111 -4.08 -0.21 11.28
N LEU A 112 -3.41 0.90 11.00
CA LEU A 112 -1.99 0.91 10.61
C LEU A 112 -1.09 0.44 11.77
N LEU A 113 -1.34 0.94 12.98
CA LEU A 113 -0.60 0.52 14.19
C LEU A 113 -0.75 -0.97 14.45
N GLU A 114 -1.95 -1.54 14.29
CA GLU A 114 -2.18 -2.98 14.44
C GLU A 114 -1.27 -3.78 13.50
N PHE A 115 -1.23 -3.42 12.22
CA PHE A 115 -0.39 -4.11 11.24
C PHE A 115 1.11 -3.96 11.54
N PHE A 116 1.58 -2.74 11.80
CA PHE A 116 3.02 -2.52 12.02
C PHE A 116 3.51 -3.01 13.39
N SER A 117 2.63 -3.14 14.38
CA SER A 117 2.96 -3.73 15.68
C SER A 117 3.12 -5.25 15.65
N GLY A 118 2.82 -5.91 14.52
CA GLY A 118 3.01 -7.35 14.35
C GLY A 118 4.44 -7.82 14.66
N ARG A 119 5.42 -7.00 14.27
CA ARG A 119 6.85 -7.21 14.56
C ARG A 119 7.27 -6.74 15.95
N GLY A 120 6.37 -6.12 16.71
CA GLY A 120 6.65 -5.42 17.95
C GLY A 120 6.89 -3.93 17.72
N ILE A 121 7.44 -3.24 18.73
CA ILE A 121 7.85 -1.84 18.60
C ILE A 121 9.19 -1.80 17.86
N ASP A 122 9.15 -1.51 16.56
CA ASP A 122 10.32 -1.50 15.68
C ASP A 122 10.38 -0.17 14.90
N PRO A 123 11.02 0.89 15.46
CA PRO A 123 11.16 2.17 14.78
C PRO A 123 11.94 2.07 13.45
N ALA A 124 12.87 1.12 13.33
CA ALA A 124 13.67 0.94 12.13
C ALA A 124 12.80 0.44 10.97
N LEU A 125 11.89 -0.48 11.22
CA LEU A 125 10.89 -0.92 10.24
C LEU A 125 10.04 0.26 9.72
N ILE A 126 9.57 1.14 10.61
CA ILE A 126 8.75 2.28 10.20
C ILE A 126 9.58 3.30 9.42
N SER A 127 10.82 3.54 9.84
CA SER A 127 11.74 4.43 9.14
C SER A 127 12.04 3.94 7.71
N GLU A 128 12.26 2.64 7.53
CA GLU A 128 12.46 2.05 6.19
C GLU A 128 11.19 2.16 5.33
N ALA A 129 10.02 1.90 5.91
CA ALA A 129 8.74 2.06 5.23
C ALA A 129 8.49 3.51 4.79
N LEU A 130 8.77 4.49 5.67
CA LEU A 130 8.68 5.93 5.36
C LEU A 130 9.63 6.33 4.23
N SER A 131 10.88 5.85 4.26
CA SER A 131 11.84 6.14 3.19
C SER A 131 11.35 5.66 1.83
N LYS A 132 10.77 4.45 1.76
CA LYS A 132 10.20 3.92 0.51
C LYS A 132 8.93 4.66 0.09
N LEU A 133 8.06 5.00 1.04
CA LEU A 133 6.86 5.80 0.77
C LEU A 133 7.22 7.19 0.25
N ASP A 134 8.27 7.81 0.77
CA ASP A 134 8.74 9.11 0.32
C ASP A 134 9.26 9.07 -1.12
N ARG A 135 9.91 7.97 -1.54
CA ARG A 135 10.30 7.78 -2.95
C ARG A 135 9.09 7.78 -3.88
N VAL A 136 7.99 7.12 -3.49
CA VAL A 136 6.73 7.15 -4.23
C VAL A 136 6.16 8.57 -4.27
N ARG A 137 6.17 9.30 -3.14
CA ARG A 137 5.73 10.70 -3.06
C ARG A 137 6.50 11.61 -3.99
N GLN A 138 7.83 11.52 -3.98
CA GLN A 138 8.70 12.34 -4.82
C GLN A 138 8.46 12.09 -6.31
N TRP A 139 8.17 10.84 -6.70
CA TRP A 139 7.81 10.53 -8.07
C TRP A 139 6.44 11.13 -8.45
N PHE A 140 5.41 10.93 -7.62
CA PHE A 140 4.08 11.51 -7.86
C PHE A 140 4.07 13.05 -7.87
N ALA A 141 4.99 13.70 -7.15
CA ALA A 141 5.13 15.16 -7.15
C ALA A 141 5.70 15.73 -8.45
N LYS A 142 6.26 14.89 -9.33
CA LYS A 142 6.94 15.32 -10.56
C LYS A 142 6.30 14.75 -11.82
N GLN A 143 5.91 13.47 -11.78
CA GLN A 143 5.38 12.79 -12.95
C GLN A 143 4.10 13.44 -13.43
N THR A 144 3.95 13.55 -14.74
CA THR A 144 2.73 14.10 -15.37
C THR A 144 2.31 13.27 -16.59
N SER A 145 2.66 11.99 -16.56
CA SER A 145 2.25 11.01 -17.58
C SER A 145 1.01 10.23 -17.18
N PHE A 146 0.79 9.97 -15.88
CA PHE A 146 -0.17 8.98 -15.42
C PHE A 146 -1.12 9.52 -14.33
N HIS A 147 -2.40 9.18 -14.46
CA HIS A 147 -3.39 9.24 -13.38
C HIS A 147 -3.82 7.83 -13.01
N PHE A 148 -3.78 7.51 -11.73
CA PHE A 148 -4.06 6.19 -11.19
C PHE A 148 -5.39 6.20 -10.42
N TYR A 149 -6.25 5.24 -10.72
CA TYR A 149 -7.51 5.04 -10.03
C TYR A 149 -7.57 3.62 -9.49
N ALA A 150 -8.00 3.47 -8.23
CA ALA A 150 -8.17 2.17 -7.58
C ALA A 150 -6.93 1.26 -7.54
N SER A 151 -5.73 1.76 -7.83
CA SER A 151 -4.48 1.04 -7.58
C SER A 151 -4.12 1.07 -6.10
N SER A 152 -3.16 0.24 -5.71
CA SER A 152 -2.77 0.08 -4.31
C SER A 152 -1.27 0.24 -4.10
N LEU A 153 -0.90 0.59 -2.87
CA LEU A 153 0.42 0.36 -2.31
C LEU A 153 0.39 -0.95 -1.51
N LEU A 154 1.29 -1.86 -1.82
CA LEU A 154 1.48 -3.11 -1.11
C LEU A 154 2.71 -2.99 -0.20
N PHE A 155 2.48 -2.94 1.10
CA PHE A 155 3.55 -3.02 2.10
C PHE A 155 3.83 -4.48 2.40
N VAL A 156 5.11 -4.85 2.41
CA VAL A 156 5.58 -6.17 2.84
C VAL A 156 6.72 -5.98 3.81
N TYR A 157 6.75 -6.73 4.90
CA TYR A 157 7.93 -6.81 5.76
C TYR A 157 8.12 -8.23 6.30
N GLU A 158 9.34 -8.56 6.69
CA GLU A 158 9.69 -9.80 7.38
C GLU A 158 9.24 -9.69 8.82
N ASN A 159 8.29 -10.54 9.23
CA ASN A 159 7.82 -10.53 10.60
C ASN A 159 8.73 -11.34 11.52
N ASP A 160 9.55 -12.28 11.02
CA ASP A 160 10.51 -13.03 11.82
C ASP A 160 11.52 -12.10 12.51
N ARG A 161 11.40 -11.97 13.84
CA ARG A 161 12.21 -11.01 14.62
C ARG A 161 13.69 -11.36 14.65
N SER A 162 14.08 -12.58 14.27
CA SER A 162 15.49 -12.98 14.15
C SER A 162 16.16 -12.46 12.88
N LYS A 163 15.38 -11.94 11.92
CA LYS A 163 15.86 -11.43 10.63
C LYS A 163 15.67 -9.91 10.52
N PRO A 164 16.36 -9.20 9.63
CA PRO A 164 16.07 -7.78 9.36
C PRO A 164 14.61 -7.59 8.90
N ALA A 165 14.03 -6.40 9.16
CA ALA A 165 12.66 -6.07 8.77
C ALA A 165 12.40 -6.21 7.27
N ASN A 166 13.42 -5.96 6.43
CA ASN A 166 13.39 -6.12 4.97
C ASN A 166 12.11 -5.55 4.36
N VAL A 167 11.89 -4.24 4.48
CA VAL A 167 10.63 -3.65 4.05
C VAL A 167 10.57 -3.59 2.52
N GLN A 168 9.44 -3.94 1.93
CA GLN A 168 9.10 -3.62 0.55
C GLN A 168 7.84 -2.78 0.51
N LEU A 169 7.81 -1.86 -0.45
CA LEU A 169 6.66 -1.06 -0.80
C LEU A 169 6.62 -0.97 -2.31
N VAL A 170 5.57 -1.56 -2.90
CA VAL A 170 5.38 -1.56 -4.35
C VAL A 170 3.99 -1.08 -4.72
N MET A 171 3.86 -0.42 -5.86
CA MET A 171 2.58 -0.10 -6.46
C MET A 171 2.07 -1.30 -7.25
N ILE A 172 0.79 -1.60 -7.10
CA ILE A 172 0.08 -2.71 -7.77
C ILE A 172 -1.28 -2.25 -8.30
N ASP A 173 -1.97 -3.13 -9.05
CA ASP A 173 -3.33 -2.93 -9.57
C ASP A 173 -3.47 -1.76 -10.55
N PHE A 174 -2.80 -1.86 -11.71
CA PHE A 174 -2.82 -0.84 -12.76
C PHE A 174 -3.97 -0.98 -13.77
N SER A 175 -5.08 -1.60 -13.40
CA SER A 175 -6.20 -1.83 -14.34
C SER A 175 -6.95 -0.55 -14.74
N HIS A 176 -6.77 0.55 -13.99
CA HIS A 176 -7.39 1.84 -14.26
C HIS A 176 -6.36 2.98 -14.22
N VAL A 177 -5.37 2.92 -15.11
CA VAL A 177 -4.37 3.98 -15.31
C VAL A 177 -4.64 4.71 -16.62
N PHE A 178 -4.63 6.04 -16.58
CA PHE A 178 -4.98 6.91 -17.71
C PHE A 178 -3.86 7.92 -17.98
N PRO A 179 -3.70 8.41 -19.23
CA PRO A 179 -2.86 9.55 -19.52
C PRO A 179 -3.32 10.77 -18.71
N SER A 180 -2.40 11.45 -18.02
CA SER A 180 -2.77 12.62 -17.20
C SER A 180 -2.75 13.96 -17.94
N ASN A 181 -2.39 13.97 -19.23
CA ASN A 181 -2.33 15.18 -20.06
C ASN A 181 -1.48 16.30 -19.43
N ASN A 182 -0.27 15.95 -18.98
CA ASN A 182 0.67 16.86 -18.31
C ASN A 182 0.15 17.46 -16.99
N GLN A 183 -0.78 16.78 -16.31
CA GLN A 183 -1.28 17.18 -15.00
C GLN A 183 -0.77 16.24 -13.90
N LEU A 184 -0.58 16.79 -12.70
CA LEU A 184 -0.29 16.01 -11.50
C LEU A 184 -1.50 15.17 -11.08
N ASP A 185 -1.24 13.99 -10.52
CA ASP A 185 -2.27 13.13 -9.94
C ASP A 185 -2.66 13.60 -8.52
N THR A 186 -3.44 14.69 -8.46
CA THR A 186 -3.90 15.24 -7.17
C THR A 186 -4.82 14.27 -6.41
N ASN A 187 -5.45 13.33 -7.12
CA ASN A 187 -6.26 12.27 -6.52
C ASN A 187 -5.38 11.37 -5.63
N TYR A 188 -4.23 10.94 -6.14
CA TYR A 188 -3.28 10.07 -5.46
C TYR A 188 -2.38 10.81 -4.46
N ILE A 189 -1.89 12.00 -4.82
CA ILE A 189 -0.96 12.81 -4.02
C ILE A 189 -1.55 13.13 -2.63
N VAL A 190 -2.83 13.46 -2.55
CA VAL A 190 -3.49 13.74 -1.25
C VAL A 190 -3.43 12.51 -0.34
N GLY A 191 -3.73 11.33 -0.88
CA GLY A 191 -3.66 10.07 -0.13
C GLY A 191 -2.25 9.73 0.33
N LEU A 192 -1.25 9.94 -0.53
CA LEU A 192 0.15 9.73 -0.18
C LEU A 192 0.61 10.62 0.96
N ASN A 193 0.25 11.91 0.92
CA ASN A 193 0.61 12.86 1.97
C ASN A 193 -0.06 12.50 3.31
N MET A 194 -1.34 12.10 3.27
CA MET A 194 -2.04 11.64 4.46
C MET A 194 -1.42 10.36 5.02
N LEU A 195 -1.16 9.36 4.18
CA LEU A 195 -0.55 8.10 4.61
C LEU A 195 0.83 8.34 5.21
N TYR A 196 1.66 9.17 4.59
CA TYR A 196 2.98 9.53 5.10
C TYR A 196 2.89 10.20 6.47
N SER A 197 2.00 11.18 6.64
CA SER A 197 1.77 11.82 7.94
C SER A 197 1.35 10.81 9.01
N LYS A 198 0.47 9.84 8.69
CA LYS A 198 0.11 8.77 9.64
C LYS A 198 1.31 7.89 9.99
N MET A 199 2.15 7.56 9.01
CA MET A 199 3.37 6.78 9.23
C MET A 199 4.40 7.53 10.09
N GLU A 200 4.53 8.85 9.97
CA GLU A 200 5.35 9.68 10.86
C GLU A 200 4.86 9.61 12.31
N MET A 201 3.54 9.71 12.53
CA MET A 201 2.96 9.55 13.88
C MET A 201 3.26 8.16 14.48
N ILE A 202 3.28 7.10 13.66
CA ILE A 202 3.67 5.76 14.11
C ILE A 202 5.16 5.73 14.49
N LEU A 203 6.03 6.35 13.68
CA LEU A 203 7.47 6.41 13.96
C LEU A 203 7.75 7.14 15.27
N GLU A 204 7.11 8.28 15.50
CA GLU A 204 7.22 9.06 16.74
C GLU A 204 6.80 8.22 17.95
N LYS A 205 5.63 7.55 17.85
CA LYS A 205 5.11 6.66 18.89
C LYS A 205 6.08 5.51 19.19
N PHE A 206 6.59 4.84 18.17
CA PHE A 206 7.50 3.70 18.34
C PHE A 206 8.85 4.14 18.92
N THR A 207 9.36 5.31 18.49
CA THR A 207 10.60 5.89 19.01
C THR A 207 10.46 6.24 20.50
N SER A 208 9.36 6.89 20.89
CA SER A 208 9.05 7.22 22.28
C SER A 208 8.94 5.98 23.18
N LEU A 209 8.22 4.94 22.72
CA LEU A 209 8.07 3.67 23.43
C LEU A 209 9.38 2.87 23.54
N SER A 210 10.30 3.02 22.58
CA SER A 210 11.60 2.39 22.63
C SER A 210 12.52 3.08 23.65
N ALA A 211 12.51 4.41 23.69
CA ALA A 211 13.30 5.20 24.63
C ALA A 211 12.90 4.95 26.09
N SER A 212 11.60 4.81 26.38
CA SER A 212 11.11 4.54 27.74
C SER A 212 11.45 3.15 28.27
N ARG A 213 11.72 2.18 27.38
CA ARG A 213 12.19 0.82 27.76
C ARG A 213 13.68 0.75 28.04
N THR A 214 14.45 1.73 27.58
CA THR A 214 15.92 1.76 27.71
C THR A 214 16.43 2.61 28.88
N SER A 215 15.58 3.37 29.57
CA SER A 215 15.97 4.09 30.78
C SER A 215 16.07 3.13 31.97
N PRO A 216 17.27 2.86 32.51
CA PRO A 216 17.40 2.19 33.79
C PRO A 216 17.04 3.19 34.90
N PHE A 217 16.22 2.77 35.85
CA PHE A 217 16.25 3.37 37.18
C PHE A 217 17.57 3.04 37.87
#